data_AF-A0A534ZLD4-F1
#
_entry.id   AF-A0A534ZLD4-F1
#
_cell.length_a   1.000
_cell.length_b   1.000
_cell.length_c   1.000
_cell.angle_alpha   90.00
_cell.angle_beta   90.00
_cell.angle_gamma   90.00
#
_symmetry.space_group_name_H-M   'P 1'
#
loop_
_entity.id
_entity.type
_entity.pdbx_description
1 polymer ?
#
loop_
_entity_poly.entity_id
_entity_poly.type
_entity_poly.pdbx_seq_one_letter_code
_entity_poly.pdbx_strand_id
1 'polypeptide(L)'
;MRPVPTRPESAWRMVRGRGAGFAALLCALLAASLVAAGDDNYPTGDPVIPPGEEELIGTMLGKGTALDHCALISGGVEYTTIKATYRCLGGEVRLELANLRNARASATQTGQFAITVKSGSPPPGFRHALAALVRSQEDKFEWSWPESAAQDENADEGAAE
;
A
#
# COMPACT_ATOMS: atom_id res chain seq x y z
N MET A 1 22.57 -6.17 51.50
CA MET A 1 23.03 -6.81 50.24
C MET A 1 22.59 -8.27 50.26
N ARG A 2 21.69 -8.66 49.36
CA ARG A 2 21.23 -10.05 49.20
C ARG A 2 21.59 -10.49 47.77
N PRO A 3 22.14 -11.70 47.58
CA PRO A 3 22.61 -12.15 46.27
C PRO A 3 21.46 -12.51 45.32
N VAL A 4 21.70 -12.20 44.04
CA VAL A 4 20.87 -12.48 42.88
C VAL A 4 21.01 -13.96 42.49
N PRO A 5 19.91 -14.70 42.22
CA PRO A 5 20.01 -16.00 41.56
C PRO A 5 20.13 -15.83 40.04
N THR A 6 21.25 -16.29 39.49
CA THR A 6 21.48 -16.47 38.05
C THR A 6 20.77 -17.73 37.55
N ARG A 7 20.09 -17.61 36.41
CA ARG A 7 19.38 -18.71 35.72
C ARG A 7 20.33 -19.33 34.68
N PRO A 8 20.55 -20.65 34.67
CA PRO A 8 21.50 -21.27 33.76
C PRO A 8 20.94 -21.44 32.34
N GLU A 9 21.80 -21.15 31.37
CA GLU A 9 21.65 -21.30 29.94
C GLU A 9 21.47 -22.77 29.54
N SER A 10 20.38 -23.07 28.84
CA SER A 10 20.16 -24.39 28.24
C SER A 10 20.93 -24.48 26.92
N ALA A 11 22.10 -25.09 27.01
CA ALA A 11 22.92 -25.55 25.90
C ALA A 11 22.20 -26.67 25.12
N TRP A 12 21.76 -26.36 23.90
CA TRP A 12 21.39 -27.39 22.92
C TRP A 12 22.59 -27.70 22.05
N ARG A 13 23.14 -28.90 22.30
CA ARG A 13 24.25 -29.51 21.56
C ARG A 13 23.85 -29.72 20.10
N MET A 14 24.68 -29.20 19.19
CA MET A 14 24.78 -29.69 17.82
C MET A 14 25.25 -31.14 17.84
N VAL A 15 24.45 -32.06 17.29
CA VAL A 15 24.91 -33.38 16.87
C VAL A 15 25.12 -33.34 15.36
N ARG A 16 26.40 -33.35 14.97
CA ARG A 16 26.91 -33.37 13.60
C ARG A 16 27.15 -34.83 13.23
N GLY A 17 26.21 -35.47 12.53
CA GLY A 17 26.34 -36.84 12.04
C GLY A 17 26.91 -36.88 10.62
N ARG A 18 28.12 -37.41 10.46
CA ARG A 18 28.71 -37.80 9.17
C ARG A 18 28.15 -39.16 8.77
N GLY A 19 27.64 -39.28 7.54
CA GLY A 19 27.27 -40.56 6.95
C GLY A 19 27.22 -40.42 5.44
N ALA A 20 28.31 -40.82 4.77
CA ALA A 20 28.42 -40.87 3.33
C ALA A 20 27.93 -42.23 2.81
N GLY A 21 27.18 -42.22 1.70
CA GLY A 21 27.15 -43.32 0.74
C GLY A 21 25.92 -44.23 0.77
N PHE A 22 24.82 -43.81 0.15
CA PHE A 22 23.99 -44.70 -0.67
C PHE A 22 23.55 -43.95 -1.93
N ALA A 23 23.97 -44.51 -3.06
CA ALA A 23 23.82 -43.94 -4.38
C ALA A 23 22.37 -43.97 -4.87
N ALA A 24 21.97 -42.86 -5.50
CA ALA A 24 21.22 -42.78 -6.74
C ALA A 24 20.03 -43.73 -6.93
N LEU A 25 18.81 -43.30 -6.55
CA LEU A 25 17.58 -43.58 -7.33
C LEU A 25 16.33 -42.81 -6.84
N LEU A 26 16.42 -41.49 -6.62
CA LEU A 26 15.25 -40.67 -6.24
C LEU A 26 15.33 -39.23 -6.79
N CYS A 27 15.92 -39.06 -7.98
CA CYS A 27 16.06 -37.77 -8.67
C CYS A 27 15.00 -37.53 -9.77
N ALA A 28 13.89 -38.27 -9.82
CA ALA A 28 13.01 -38.26 -11.01
C ALA A 28 11.55 -37.82 -10.81
N LEU A 29 11.09 -37.40 -9.61
CA LEU A 29 9.64 -37.20 -9.38
C LEU A 29 9.22 -35.93 -8.62
N LEU A 30 10.09 -34.91 -8.51
CA LEU A 30 9.70 -33.57 -8.04
C LEU A 30 9.81 -32.51 -9.16
N ALA A 31 9.48 -32.91 -10.39
CA ALA A 31 9.21 -31.99 -11.50
C ALA A 31 7.69 -31.80 -11.67
N ALA A 32 6.93 -31.74 -10.57
CA ALA A 32 5.52 -31.36 -10.61
C ALA A 32 5.43 -29.83 -10.65
N SER A 33 5.56 -29.31 -11.87
CA SER A 33 4.90 -28.11 -12.40
C SER A 33 4.49 -27.05 -11.37
N LEU A 34 5.43 -26.18 -11.00
CA LEU A 34 5.08 -24.85 -10.54
C LEU A 34 4.55 -24.07 -11.76
N VAL A 35 3.31 -24.34 -12.17
CA VAL A 35 2.59 -23.41 -13.04
C VAL A 35 2.33 -22.19 -12.18
N ALA A 36 3.23 -21.22 -12.29
CA ALA A 36 2.88 -19.84 -12.02
C ALA A 36 1.78 -19.50 -13.02
N ALA A 37 0.52 -19.64 -12.61
CA ALA A 37 -0.55 -18.89 -13.22
C ALA A 37 -0.25 -17.42 -12.88
N GLY A 38 0.64 -16.81 -13.67
CA GLY A 38 0.53 -15.39 -13.91
C GLY A 38 -0.78 -15.22 -14.63
N ASP A 39 -1.84 -14.95 -13.88
CA ASP A 39 -2.98 -14.26 -14.46
C ASP A 39 -2.42 -12.93 -14.95
N ASP A 40 -2.13 -12.85 -16.24
CA ASP A 40 -1.69 -11.64 -16.94
C ASP A 40 -2.76 -10.53 -16.93
N ASN A 41 -3.84 -10.72 -16.16
CA ASN A 41 -4.93 -9.78 -15.97
C ASN A 41 -4.71 -8.81 -14.80
N TYR A 42 -3.45 -8.46 -14.52
CA TYR A 42 -3.19 -7.35 -13.61
C TYR A 42 -3.43 -6.04 -14.37
N PRO A 43 -4.35 -5.17 -13.92
CA PRO A 43 -4.64 -3.93 -14.62
C PRO A 43 -3.38 -3.08 -14.80
N THR A 44 -2.99 -2.90 -16.05
CA THR A 44 -1.78 -2.19 -16.48
C THR A 44 -1.97 -0.68 -16.50
N GLY A 45 -3.21 -0.20 -16.59
CA GLY A 45 -3.55 1.22 -16.53
C GLY A 45 -3.43 1.82 -15.12
N ASP A 46 -3.17 3.13 -15.02
CA ASP A 46 -3.10 3.86 -13.74
C ASP A 46 -4.42 3.86 -12.97
N PRO A 47 -4.42 3.49 -11.67
CA PRO A 47 -5.64 3.47 -10.89
C PRO A 47 -6.18 4.90 -10.80
N VAL A 48 -7.46 5.04 -11.13
CA VAL A 48 -8.18 6.31 -11.09
C VAL A 48 -9.21 6.29 -9.98
N ILE A 49 -9.52 7.48 -9.46
CA ILE A 49 -10.58 7.67 -8.48
C ILE A 49 -11.90 7.71 -9.27
N PRO A 50 -12.88 6.83 -8.96
CA PRO A 50 -14.15 6.87 -9.67
C PRO A 50 -14.93 8.16 -9.35
N PRO A 51 -15.84 8.59 -10.24
CA PRO A 51 -16.67 9.76 -10.00
C PRO A 51 -17.70 9.49 -8.89
N GLY A 52 -18.11 10.54 -8.16
CA GLY A 52 -19.15 10.43 -7.12
C GLY A 52 -18.64 10.09 -5.72
N GLU A 53 -17.32 9.96 -5.55
CA GLU A 53 -16.68 9.59 -4.29
C GLU A 53 -16.45 10.77 -3.33
N GLU A 54 -16.90 11.98 -3.67
CA GLU A 54 -16.51 13.20 -2.95
C GLU A 54 -16.96 13.20 -1.47
N GLU A 55 -18.11 12.61 -1.17
CA GLU A 55 -18.60 12.49 0.21
C GLU A 55 -17.81 11.47 1.02
N LEU A 56 -17.51 10.30 0.44
CA LEU A 56 -16.68 9.29 1.08
C LEU A 56 -15.26 9.82 1.29
N ILE A 57 -14.68 10.47 0.28
CA ILE A 57 -13.37 11.12 0.36
C ILE A 57 -13.36 12.19 1.44
N GLY A 58 -14.40 13.03 1.51
CA GLY A 58 -14.57 14.00 2.59
C GLY A 58 -14.53 13.33 3.96
N THR A 59 -15.22 12.20 4.12
CA THR A 59 -15.24 11.41 5.36
C THR A 59 -13.86 10.81 5.67
N MET A 60 -13.17 10.22 4.69
CA MET A 60 -11.80 9.71 4.82
C MET A 60 -10.80 10.78 5.25
N LEU A 61 -11.00 12.04 4.82
CA LEU A 61 -10.20 13.20 5.19
C LEU A 61 -10.65 13.86 6.50
N GLY A 62 -11.67 13.33 7.18
CA GLY A 62 -12.16 13.87 8.45
C GLY A 62 -12.95 15.17 8.31
N LYS A 63 -13.66 15.40 7.19
CA LYS A 63 -14.55 16.54 7.01
C LYS A 63 -15.50 16.68 8.20
N GLY A 64 -15.56 17.89 8.76
CA GLY A 64 -16.39 18.22 9.93
C GLY A 64 -15.79 17.82 11.29
N THR A 65 -14.60 17.21 11.32
CA THR A 65 -13.91 16.84 12.57
C THR A 65 -12.46 17.35 12.56
N ALA A 66 -11.93 17.72 13.73
CA ALA A 66 -10.51 18.02 13.87
C ALA A 66 -9.73 16.75 14.20
N LEU A 67 -8.69 16.45 13.43
CA LEU A 67 -7.79 15.30 13.63
C LEU A 67 -6.51 15.79 14.32
N ASP A 68 -6.27 15.41 15.57
CA ASP A 68 -5.09 15.84 16.35
C ASP A 68 -4.79 17.35 16.24
N HIS A 69 -5.82 18.16 16.48
CA HIS A 69 -5.77 19.64 16.38
C HIS A 69 -5.50 20.19 14.97
N CYS A 70 -5.67 19.37 13.92
CA CYS A 70 -5.67 19.79 12.53
C CYS A 70 -7.09 19.75 11.94
N ALA A 71 -7.59 20.87 11.45
CA ALA A 71 -8.88 20.97 10.78
C ALA A 71 -8.70 20.94 9.25
N LEU A 72 -9.49 20.13 8.56
CA LEU A 72 -9.51 20.11 7.09
C LEU A 72 -10.00 21.48 6.56
N ILE A 73 -9.18 22.15 5.74
CA ILE A 73 -9.52 23.42 5.07
C ILE A 73 -10.10 23.14 3.68
N SER A 74 -9.43 22.27 2.93
CA SER A 74 -9.81 21.90 1.58
C SER A 74 -9.37 20.47 1.29
N GLY A 75 -10.15 19.79 0.46
CA GLY A 75 -9.85 18.44 -0.02
C GLY A 75 -10.54 18.22 -1.36
N GLY A 76 -9.91 17.45 -2.24
CA GLY A 76 -10.47 17.15 -3.55
C GLY A 76 -9.64 16.16 -4.35
N VAL A 77 -10.25 15.65 -5.40
CA VAL A 77 -9.61 14.74 -6.36
C VAL A 77 -8.89 15.56 -7.41
N GLU A 78 -7.63 15.20 -7.67
CA GLU A 78 -6.85 15.70 -8.80
C GLU A 78 -6.28 14.50 -9.55
N TYR A 79 -6.93 14.16 -10.67
CA TYR A 79 -6.64 12.97 -11.48
C TYR A 79 -6.66 11.68 -10.64
N THR A 80 -5.50 11.09 -10.37
CA THR A 80 -5.31 9.82 -9.66
C THR A 80 -5.01 9.99 -8.17
N THR A 81 -5.03 11.24 -7.67
CA THR A 81 -4.59 11.58 -6.33
C THR A 81 -5.63 12.42 -5.60
N ILE A 82 -5.85 12.16 -4.32
CA ILE A 82 -6.65 13.01 -3.45
C ILE A 82 -5.72 14.00 -2.77
N LYS A 83 -5.94 15.29 -2.97
CA LYS A 83 -5.19 16.36 -2.29
C LYS A 83 -5.98 16.89 -1.10
N ALA A 84 -5.30 17.18 -0.02
CA ALA A 84 -5.91 17.80 1.15
C ALA A 84 -4.99 18.83 1.81
N THR A 85 -5.58 19.91 2.30
CA THR A 85 -4.92 20.94 3.10
C THR A 85 -5.58 21.05 4.46
N TYR A 86 -4.76 20.99 5.51
CA TYR A 86 -5.20 21.09 6.90
C TYR A 86 -4.60 22.33 7.56
N ARG A 87 -5.38 22.96 8.44
CA ARG A 87 -4.93 23.99 9.37
C ARG A 87 -4.60 23.33 10.70
N CYS A 88 -3.32 23.30 11.04
CA CYS A 88 -2.83 22.80 12.33
C CYS A 88 -2.30 23.96 13.19
N LEU A 89 -2.03 23.71 14.46
CA LEU A 89 -1.41 24.70 15.36
C LEU A 89 -0.04 25.20 14.85
N GLY A 90 0.73 24.33 14.19
CA GLY A 90 2.04 24.66 13.61
C GLY A 90 1.99 25.30 12.21
N GLY A 91 0.80 25.58 11.67
CA GLY A 91 0.60 26.09 10.32
C GLY A 91 -0.13 25.12 9.39
N GLU A 92 -0.12 25.44 8.10
CA GLU A 92 -0.78 24.61 7.09
C GLU A 92 0.04 23.35 6.76
N VAL A 93 -0.67 22.24 6.64
CA VAL A 93 -0.12 20.96 6.20
C VAL A 93 -0.83 20.55 4.92
N ARG A 94 -0.07 20.27 3.86
CA ARG A 94 -0.60 19.76 2.60
C ARG A 94 -0.16 18.32 2.42
N LEU A 95 -1.11 17.47 2.05
CA LEU A 95 -0.88 16.05 1.87
C LEU A 95 -1.61 15.50 0.65
N GLU A 96 -1.17 14.32 0.24
CA GLU A 96 -1.76 13.55 -0.85
C GLU A 96 -2.03 12.12 -0.39
N LEU A 97 -3.17 11.57 -0.83
CA LEU A 97 -3.47 10.14 -0.80
C LEU A 97 -3.45 9.66 -2.25
N ALA A 98 -2.67 8.62 -2.52
CA ALA A 98 -2.60 7.94 -3.81
C ALA A 98 -2.79 6.43 -3.62
N ASN A 99 -3.04 5.70 -4.71
CA ASN A 99 -3.01 4.24 -4.68
C ASN A 99 -1.62 3.74 -4.25
N LEU A 100 -1.56 2.58 -3.57
CA LEU A 100 -0.30 1.98 -3.11
C LEU A 100 0.74 1.75 -4.21
N ARG A 101 0.33 1.56 -5.47
CA ARG A 101 1.25 1.43 -6.61
C ARG A 101 2.09 2.68 -6.84
N ASN A 102 1.58 3.84 -6.44
CA ASN A 102 2.23 5.15 -6.58
C ASN A 102 2.89 5.62 -5.26
N ALA A 103 3.05 4.71 -4.29
CA ALA A 103 3.59 5.04 -2.98
C ALA A 103 5.04 5.51 -3.05
N ARG A 104 5.33 6.64 -2.40
CA ARG A 104 6.72 7.06 -2.13
C ARG A 104 7.25 6.31 -0.91
N ALA A 105 8.57 6.12 -0.83
CA ALA A 105 9.22 5.42 0.29
C ALA A 105 8.94 6.06 1.68
N SER A 106 8.65 7.36 1.73
CA SER A 106 8.32 8.09 2.96
C SER A 106 6.82 8.12 3.29
N ALA A 107 5.98 7.48 2.48
CA ALA A 107 4.54 7.49 2.67
C ALA A 107 4.12 6.62 3.85
N THR A 108 3.13 7.09 4.61
CA THR A 108 2.39 6.24 5.54
C THR A 108 1.38 5.44 4.73
N GLN A 109 1.35 4.12 4.86
CA GLN A 109 0.48 3.26 4.05
C GLN A 109 -0.71 2.74 4.86
N THR A 110 -1.82 2.50 4.17
CA THR A 110 -3.01 1.78 4.61
C THR A 110 -3.22 0.55 3.73
N GLY A 111 -4.39 -0.09 3.77
CA GLY A 111 -4.71 -1.21 2.88
C GLY A 111 -4.84 -0.78 1.41
N GLN A 112 -5.31 0.44 1.15
CA GLN A 112 -5.54 0.93 -0.22
C GLN A 112 -4.80 2.23 -0.58
N PHE A 113 -4.31 2.98 0.41
CA PHE A 113 -3.78 4.33 0.19
C PHE A 113 -2.35 4.51 0.72
N ALA A 114 -1.57 5.29 -0.03
CA ALA A 114 -0.30 5.85 0.39
C ALA A 114 -0.48 7.34 0.71
N ILE A 115 -0.25 7.71 1.97
CA ILE A 115 -0.41 9.07 2.51
C ILE A 115 0.95 9.75 2.54
N THR A 116 1.11 10.81 1.75
CA THR A 116 2.37 11.58 1.63
C THR A 116 2.16 13.03 2.05
N VAL A 117 2.98 13.53 2.97
CA VAL A 117 3.03 14.97 3.27
C VAL A 117 3.87 15.67 2.20
N LYS A 118 3.30 16.70 1.57
CA LYS A 118 3.97 17.51 0.54
C LYS A 118 4.61 18.76 1.09
N SER A 119 3.97 19.40 2.06
CA SER A 119 4.49 20.59 2.72
C SER A 119 3.93 20.76 4.13
N GLY A 120 4.63 21.53 4.95
CA GLY A 120 4.29 21.77 6.34
C GLY A 120 4.83 20.68 7.28
N SER A 121 4.69 20.91 8.58
CA SER A 121 5.10 19.98 9.63
C SER A 121 3.87 19.58 10.45
N PRO A 122 3.25 18.42 10.19
CA PRO A 122 2.11 17.98 10.98
C PRO A 122 2.51 17.71 12.43
N PRO A 123 1.61 17.99 13.39
CA PRO A 123 1.86 17.70 14.78
C PRO A 123 2.02 16.20 15.02
N PRO A 124 2.68 15.79 16.13
CA PRO A 124 2.70 14.40 16.56
C PRO A 124 1.27 13.83 16.64
N GLY A 125 1.09 12.58 16.24
CA GLY A 125 -0.22 11.93 16.21
C GLY A 125 -0.95 12.07 14.87
N PHE A 126 -0.93 13.25 14.24
CA PHE A 126 -1.80 13.55 13.09
C PHE A 126 -1.76 12.51 11.97
N ARG A 127 -0.55 12.09 11.56
CA ARG A 127 -0.39 11.09 10.49
C ARG A 127 -1.00 9.74 10.88
N HIS A 128 -0.91 9.37 12.15
CA HIS A 128 -1.48 8.14 12.67
C HIS A 128 -3.01 8.23 12.76
N ALA A 129 -3.56 9.33 13.28
CA ALA A 129 -5.01 9.53 13.34
C ALA A 129 -5.64 9.57 11.95
N LEU A 130 -5.03 10.29 11.00
CA LEU A 130 -5.49 10.31 9.62
C LEU A 130 -5.43 8.91 8.99
N ALA A 131 -4.31 8.19 9.15
CA ALA A 131 -4.20 6.83 8.62
C ALA A 131 -5.22 5.86 9.25
N ALA A 132 -5.52 6.02 10.54
CA ALA A 132 -6.55 5.24 11.23
C ALA A 132 -7.95 5.54 10.68
N LEU A 133 -8.27 6.81 10.45
CA LEU A 133 -9.54 7.21 9.86
C LEU A 133 -9.69 6.67 8.43
N VAL A 134 -8.66 6.84 7.58
CA VAL A 134 -8.65 6.29 6.22
C VAL A 134 -8.87 4.78 6.26
N ARG A 135 -8.14 4.04 7.11
CA ARG A 135 -8.36 2.59 7.29
C ARG A 135 -9.77 2.21 7.69
N SER A 136 -10.47 3.05 8.45
CA SER A 136 -11.84 2.78 8.90
C SER A 136 -12.91 2.99 7.82
N GLN A 137 -12.54 3.57 6.68
CA GLN A 137 -13.46 3.91 5.59
C GLN A 137 -13.02 3.36 4.24
N GLU A 138 -11.76 2.94 4.10
CA GLU A 138 -11.20 2.51 2.81
C GLU A 138 -11.85 1.23 2.28
N ASP A 139 -12.55 0.45 3.11
CA ASP A 139 -13.34 -0.71 2.68
C ASP A 139 -14.55 -0.33 1.81
N LYS A 140 -15.01 0.92 1.89
CA LYS A 140 -16.10 1.46 1.07
C LYS A 140 -15.62 2.09 -0.24
N PHE A 141 -14.30 2.23 -0.40
CA PHE A 141 -13.70 2.84 -1.57
C PHE A 141 -13.14 1.75 -2.49
N GLU A 142 -13.37 1.90 -3.79
CA GLU A 142 -12.81 1.00 -4.80
C GLU A 142 -12.09 1.82 -5.88
N TRP A 143 -10.85 1.45 -6.18
CA TRP A 143 -10.11 2.06 -7.29
C TRP A 143 -10.66 1.57 -8.63
N SER A 144 -10.83 2.49 -9.58
CA SER A 144 -11.16 2.13 -10.96
C SER A 144 -9.88 1.88 -11.75
N TRP A 145 -9.89 0.84 -12.58
CA TRP A 145 -8.75 0.42 -13.39
C TRP A 145 -9.10 0.57 -14.86
N PRO A 146 -8.56 1.59 -15.55
CA PRO A 146 -8.77 1.70 -16.99
C PRO A 146 -8.05 0.55 -17.69
N GLU A 147 -8.75 -0.12 -18.61
CA GLU A 147 -8.13 -1.07 -19.54
C GLU A 147 -7.03 -0.36 -20.32
N SER A 148 -5.84 -0.95 -20.42
CA SER A 148 -4.78 -0.36 -21.23
C SER A 148 -5.23 -0.28 -22.69
N ALA A 149 -5.07 0.89 -23.32
CA ALA A 149 -5.36 1.13 -24.73
C ALA A 149 -4.36 0.42 -25.68
N ALA A 150 -4.11 -0.88 -25.48
CA ALA A 150 -3.20 -1.68 -26.28
C ALA A 150 -3.88 -2.42 -27.45
N GLN A 151 -5.13 -2.08 -27.79
CA GLN A 151 -5.88 -2.73 -28.88
C GLN A 151 -6.63 -1.74 -29.77
N ASP A 152 -5.96 -0.70 -30.29
CA ASP A 152 -6.53 0.10 -31.40
C ASP A 152 -5.56 0.33 -32.58
N GLU A 153 -4.27 -0.05 -32.48
CA GLU A 153 -3.27 0.21 -33.53
C GLU A 153 -3.10 -0.90 -34.58
N ASN A 154 -3.87 -2.00 -34.55
CA ASN A 154 -3.79 -3.08 -35.56
C ASN A 154 -5.03 -3.18 -36.48
N ALA A 155 -5.88 -2.16 -36.54
CA ALA A 155 -7.07 -2.15 -37.40
C ALA A 155 -6.90 -1.38 -38.73
N ASP A 156 -5.71 -0.86 -39.04
CA ASP A 156 -5.45 -0.08 -40.26
C ASP A 156 -4.22 -0.60 -41.04
N GLU A 157 -4.15 -1.92 -41.29
CA GLU A 157 -3.25 -2.48 -42.30
C GLU A 157 -4.02 -3.49 -43.15
N GLY A 158 -4.82 -2.98 -44.09
CA GLY A 158 -5.63 -3.83 -44.97
C GLY A 158 -6.56 -3.12 -45.95
N ALA A 159 -6.14 -2.01 -46.58
CA ALA A 159 -6.85 -1.47 -47.73
C ALA A 159 -5.97 -0.56 -48.62
N ALA A 160 -5.14 -1.16 -49.47
CA ALA A 160 -4.79 -0.59 -50.77
C ALA A 160 -4.22 -1.70 -51.66
N GLU A 161 -5.06 -2.19 -52.59
CA GLU A 161 -4.65 -2.89 -53.83
C GLU A 161 -4.04 -1.92 -54.84
#